data_AF-A0A7Y5U8L3-F1
#
_entry.id   AF-A0A7Y5U8L3-F1
#
_cell.length_a   1.000
_cell.length_b   1.000
_cell.length_c   1.000
_cell.angle_alpha   90.00
_cell.angle_beta   90.00
_cell.angle_gamma   90.00
#
_symmetry.space_group_name_H-M   'P 1'
#
loop_
_entity.id
_entity.type
_entity.pdbx_description
1 polymer ?
#
loop_
_entity_poly.entity_id
_entity_poly.type
_entity_poly.pdbx_seq_one_letter_code
_entity_poly.pdbx_strand_id
1 'polypeptide(L)'
;MSKVMLRLRDLDDGEGRTIEHASIDEAIAWLGQRPRFVEVLGVVFEGLSREDNDRMKAAMRPLDDDEKALVARLEEKAAKEREVRAEARRREAEEAAQKLRDEAKKAPPTRPMELRYRYDEAELSKTDHLDDRPITEEAKAAVLEWVKERQEWVEPRGQTIGEAKVTVYPGEVPPKKERVVQGTFVPITAAAKS
;
A
#
# COMPACT_ATOMS: atom_id res chain seq x y z
N MET A 1 -13.65 -26.55 28.30
CA MET A 1 -12.19 -26.42 28.16
C MET A 1 -11.91 -26.06 26.72
N SER A 2 -11.19 -24.97 26.48
CA SER A 2 -10.87 -24.48 25.13
C SER A 2 -9.66 -25.20 24.57
N LYS A 3 -9.74 -25.66 23.32
CA LYS A 3 -8.67 -26.36 22.62
C LYS A 3 -7.53 -25.41 22.26
N VAL A 4 -6.30 -25.89 22.32
CA VAL A 4 -5.10 -25.17 21.89
C VAL A 4 -4.65 -25.73 20.55
N MET A 5 -4.44 -24.87 19.56
CA MET A 5 -3.93 -25.30 18.25
C MET A 5 -2.48 -24.83 18.07
N LEU A 6 -1.59 -25.73 17.68
CA LEU A 6 -0.19 -25.42 17.38
C LEU A 6 0.03 -25.47 15.88
N ARG A 7 0.58 -24.40 15.32
CA ARG A 7 1.04 -24.37 13.94
C ARG A 7 2.47 -24.89 13.87
N LEU A 8 2.67 -25.89 13.05
CA LEU A 8 3.93 -26.60 12.88
C LEU A 8 4.41 -26.51 11.44
N ARG A 9 5.71 -26.71 11.26
CA ARG A 9 6.36 -26.95 9.97
C ARG A 9 7.16 -28.24 10.08
N ASP A 10 6.97 -29.14 9.13
CA ASP A 10 7.86 -30.28 8.94
C ASP A 10 9.16 -29.79 8.29
N LEU A 11 10.31 -30.19 8.84
CA LEU A 11 11.62 -29.73 8.38
C LEU A 11 12.16 -30.56 7.21
N ASP A 12 11.57 -31.72 6.91
CA ASP A 12 11.99 -32.55 5.79
C ASP A 12 11.49 -32.00 4.44
N ASP A 13 10.22 -31.59 4.38
CA ASP A 13 9.59 -31.08 3.16
C ASP A 13 9.17 -29.60 3.22
N GLY A 14 9.13 -29.00 4.42
CA GLY A 14 8.69 -27.63 4.65
C GLY A 14 7.17 -27.46 4.75
N GLU A 15 6.38 -28.54 4.77
CA GLU A 15 4.93 -28.49 4.82
C GLU A 15 4.41 -28.00 6.18
N GLY A 16 3.41 -27.12 6.13
CA GLY A 16 2.76 -26.57 7.31
C GLY A 16 1.60 -27.46 7.77
N ARG A 17 1.57 -27.83 9.06
CA ARG A 17 0.45 -28.57 9.66
C ARG A 17 -0.03 -27.91 10.94
N THR A 18 -1.26 -28.21 11.34
CA THR A 18 -1.82 -27.75 12.62
C THR A 18 -2.22 -28.96 13.44
N ILE A 19 -1.87 -28.97 14.72
CA ILE A 19 -2.32 -30.01 15.65
C ILE A 19 -3.18 -29.37 16.74
N GLU A 20 -4.19 -30.10 17.21
CA GLU A 20 -5.08 -29.66 18.29
C GLU A 20 -4.79 -30.43 19.57
N HIS A 21 -4.76 -29.72 20.69
CA HIS A 21 -4.69 -30.27 22.04
C HIS A 21 -5.93 -29.86 22.83
N ALA A 22 -6.38 -30.73 23.74
CA ALA A 22 -7.58 -30.49 24.54
C ALA A 22 -7.35 -29.43 25.63
N SER A 23 -6.10 -29.15 26.00
CA SER A 23 -5.74 -28.19 27.04
C SER A 23 -4.33 -27.58 26.83
N ILE A 24 -4.05 -26.51 27.59
CA ILE A 24 -2.72 -25.87 27.62
C ILE A 24 -1.67 -26.83 28.20
N ASP A 25 -2.00 -27.55 29.28
CA ASP A 25 -1.04 -28.47 29.91
C ASP A 25 -0.68 -29.66 28.99
N GLU A 26 -1.64 -30.13 28.18
CA GLU A 26 -1.37 -31.15 27.16
C GLU A 26 -0.45 -30.60 26.06
N ALA A 27 -0.69 -29.37 25.59
CA ALA A 27 0.18 -28.71 24.61
C ALA A 27 1.59 -28.50 25.18
N ILE A 28 1.72 -28.11 26.45
CA ILE A 28 3.01 -27.98 27.15
C ILE A 28 3.76 -29.32 27.21
N ALA A 29 3.06 -30.41 27.55
CA ALA A 29 3.67 -31.74 27.59
C ALA A 29 4.17 -32.17 26.19
N TRP A 30 3.39 -31.90 25.15
CA TRP A 30 3.79 -32.17 23.77
C TRP A 30 4.99 -31.32 23.33
N LEU A 31 5.02 -30.03 23.68
CA LEU A 31 6.12 -29.10 23.35
C LEU A 31 7.46 -29.55 23.94
N GLY A 32 7.45 -30.13 25.15
CA GLY A 32 8.65 -30.71 25.77
C GLY A 32 9.12 -32.01 25.09
N GLN A 33 8.20 -32.75 24.47
CA GLN A 33 8.46 -34.01 23.76
C GLN A 33 8.39 -33.87 22.24
N ARG A 34 8.52 -32.62 21.73
CA ARG A 34 8.36 -32.32 20.30
C ARG A 34 9.16 -33.32 19.45
N PRO A 35 8.52 -33.98 18.46
CA PRO A 35 9.23 -34.87 17.56
C PRO A 35 10.40 -34.17 16.88
N ARG A 36 11.43 -34.94 16.52
CA ARG A 36 12.54 -34.42 15.71
C ARG A 36 12.03 -33.97 14.34
N PHE A 37 12.70 -32.98 13.76
CA PHE A 37 12.40 -32.45 12.43
C PHE A 37 11.04 -31.76 12.34
N VAL A 38 10.52 -31.29 13.48
CA VAL A 38 9.30 -30.50 13.55
C VAL A 38 9.62 -29.17 14.19
N GLU A 39 9.22 -28.10 13.54
CA GLU A 39 9.32 -26.75 14.09
C GLU A 39 7.95 -26.24 14.48
N VAL A 40 7.87 -25.57 15.63
CA VAL A 40 6.65 -24.91 16.10
C VAL A 40 6.70 -23.46 15.66
N LEU A 41 5.84 -23.08 14.72
CA LEU A 41 5.77 -21.72 14.21
C LEU A 41 4.98 -20.78 15.13
N GLY A 42 4.05 -21.32 15.92
CA GLY A 42 3.29 -20.54 16.89
C GLY A 42 2.00 -21.21 17.33
N VAL A 43 1.24 -20.50 18.18
CA VAL A 43 -0.06 -20.94 18.69
C VAL A 43 -1.17 -20.23 17.92
N VAL A 44 -2.16 -20.98 17.45
CA VAL A 44 -3.35 -20.49 16.73
C VAL A 44 -4.55 -20.60 17.68
N PHE A 45 -4.55 -19.79 18.73
CA PHE A 45 -5.63 -19.78 19.71
C PHE A 45 -5.96 -18.35 20.15
N GLU A 46 -7.21 -17.92 19.92
CA GLU A 46 -7.73 -16.64 20.40
C GLU A 46 -8.14 -16.78 21.88
N GLY A 47 -7.42 -16.08 22.77
CA GLY A 47 -7.65 -16.13 24.22
C GLY A 47 -6.50 -16.71 25.05
N LEU A 48 -5.33 -16.96 24.46
CA LEU A 48 -4.14 -17.35 25.21
C LEU A 48 -3.69 -16.19 26.10
N SER A 49 -3.61 -16.42 27.42
CA SER A 49 -3.03 -15.44 28.33
C SER A 49 -1.53 -15.28 28.04
N ARG A 50 -0.97 -14.11 28.35
CA ARG A 50 0.47 -13.88 28.21
C ARG A 50 1.29 -14.88 29.04
N GLU A 51 0.82 -15.19 30.25
CA GLU A 51 1.45 -16.13 31.16
C GLU A 51 1.49 -17.54 30.57
N ASP A 52 0.39 -18.02 29.97
CA ASP A 52 0.35 -19.33 29.34
C ASP A 52 1.23 -19.41 28.09
N ASN A 53 1.31 -18.33 27.30
CA ASN A 53 2.25 -18.25 26.19
C ASN A 53 3.71 -18.35 26.66
N ASP A 54 4.06 -17.66 27.74
CA ASP A 54 5.41 -17.70 28.30
C ASP A 54 5.74 -19.09 28.88
N ARG A 55 4.77 -19.74 29.54
CA ARG A 55 4.88 -21.16 29.98
C ARG A 55 5.10 -22.11 28.80
N MET A 56 4.34 -21.96 27.73
CA MET A 56 4.49 -22.80 26.52
C MET A 56 5.84 -22.59 25.84
N LYS A 57 6.31 -21.34 25.72
CA LYS A 57 7.64 -21.05 25.18
C LYS A 57 8.76 -21.65 26.03
N ALA A 58 8.64 -21.57 27.35
CA ALA A 58 9.63 -22.12 28.27
C ALA A 58 9.70 -23.66 28.22
N ALA A 59 8.57 -24.32 27.98
CA ALA A 59 8.50 -25.78 27.86
C ALA A 59 8.94 -26.32 26.49
N MET A 60 9.09 -25.45 25.49
CA MET A 60 9.42 -25.86 24.13
C MET A 60 10.83 -26.43 24.05
N ARG A 61 10.93 -27.68 23.59
CA ARG A 61 12.23 -28.29 23.28
C ARG A 61 12.98 -27.42 22.26
N PRO A 62 14.24 -27.04 22.51
CA PRO A 62 15.02 -26.31 21.51
C PRO A 62 15.27 -27.18 20.27
N LEU A 63 15.50 -26.52 19.13
CA LEU A 63 15.98 -27.20 17.92
C LEU A 63 17.41 -27.71 18.17
N ASP A 64 17.66 -28.95 17.80
CA ASP A 64 19.01 -29.50 17.72
C ASP A 64 19.77 -28.93 16.50
N ASP A 65 21.07 -29.21 16.39
CA ASP A 65 21.91 -28.58 15.37
C ASP A 65 21.55 -29.06 13.94
N ASP A 66 21.06 -30.30 13.80
CA ASP A 66 20.56 -30.82 12.52
C ASP A 66 19.27 -30.08 12.12
N GLU A 67 18.35 -29.92 13.06
CA GLU A 67 17.09 -29.19 12.88
C GLU A 67 17.35 -27.73 12.52
N LYS A 68 18.30 -27.05 13.20
CA LYS A 68 18.69 -25.67 12.87
C LYS A 68 19.26 -25.57 11.45
N ALA A 69 20.08 -26.53 11.03
CA ALA A 69 20.64 -26.55 9.68
C ALA A 69 19.55 -26.69 8.60
N LEU A 70 18.52 -27.51 8.86
CA LEU A 70 17.36 -27.65 7.97
C LEU A 70 16.51 -26.39 7.93
N VAL A 71 16.23 -25.77 9.08
CA VAL A 71 15.54 -24.47 9.14
C VAL A 71 16.28 -23.43 8.31
N ALA A 72 17.59 -23.31 8.47
CA ALA A 72 18.40 -22.37 7.69
C ALA A 72 18.31 -22.61 6.18
N ARG A 73 18.33 -23.88 5.73
CA ARG A 73 18.16 -24.23 4.30
C ARG A 73 16.79 -23.86 3.77
N LEU A 74 15.73 -24.14 4.54
CA LEU A 74 14.36 -23.78 4.16
C LEU A 74 14.16 -22.27 4.10
N GLU A 75 14.76 -21.53 5.04
CA GLU A 75 14.74 -20.07 5.05
C GLU A 75 15.50 -19.47 3.88
N GLU A 76 16.67 -19.99 3.54
CA GLU A 76 17.45 -19.57 2.37
C GLU A 76 16.66 -19.81 1.07
N LYS A 77 16.04 -20.98 0.92
CA LYS A 77 15.18 -21.29 -0.24
C LYS A 77 14.00 -20.32 -0.31
N ALA A 78 13.31 -20.09 0.80
CA ALA A 78 12.19 -19.15 0.86
C ALA A 78 12.63 -17.70 0.58
N ALA A 79 13.82 -17.29 1.01
CA ALA A 79 14.38 -15.98 0.71
C ALA A 79 14.65 -15.81 -0.78
N LYS A 80 15.29 -16.79 -1.43
CA LYS A 80 15.53 -16.81 -2.87
C LYS A 80 14.22 -16.75 -3.67
N GLU A 81 13.21 -17.52 -3.28
CA GLU A 81 11.90 -17.47 -3.93
C GLU A 81 11.21 -16.10 -3.76
N ARG A 82 11.32 -15.47 -2.59
CA ARG A 82 10.79 -14.12 -2.35
C ARG A 82 11.49 -13.09 -3.24
N GLU A 83 12.80 -13.21 -3.41
CA GLU A 83 13.59 -12.32 -4.26
C GLU A 83 13.18 -12.47 -5.74
N VAL A 84 13.10 -13.69 -6.26
CA VAL A 84 12.64 -13.95 -7.64
C VAL A 84 11.23 -13.40 -7.87
N ARG A 85 10.30 -13.61 -6.93
CA ARG A 85 8.93 -13.06 -7.02
C ARG A 85 8.91 -11.54 -6.93
N ALA A 86 9.79 -10.94 -6.13
CA ALA A 86 9.91 -9.49 -6.02
C ALA A 86 10.46 -8.88 -7.31
N GLU A 87 11.48 -9.50 -7.92
CA GLU A 87 12.03 -9.07 -9.20
C GLU A 87 11.00 -9.21 -10.33
N ALA A 88 10.28 -10.34 -10.40
CA ALA A 88 9.21 -10.55 -11.38
C ALA A 88 8.13 -9.46 -11.26
N ARG A 89 7.66 -9.16 -10.04
CA ARG A 89 6.70 -8.06 -9.81
C ARG A 89 7.26 -6.70 -10.18
N ARG A 90 8.56 -6.45 -9.91
CA ARG A 90 9.21 -5.19 -10.29
C ARG A 90 9.22 -5.04 -11.81
N ARG A 91 9.60 -6.09 -12.53
CA ARG A 91 9.63 -6.12 -13.99
C ARG A 91 8.23 -5.94 -14.58
N GLU A 92 7.22 -6.64 -14.06
CA GLU A 92 5.83 -6.47 -14.49
C GLU A 92 5.34 -5.03 -14.26
N ALA A 93 5.68 -4.42 -13.13
CA ALA A 93 5.35 -3.03 -12.83
C ALA A 93 6.07 -2.04 -13.76
N GLU A 94 7.35 -2.28 -14.07
CA GLU A 94 8.13 -1.50 -15.04
C GLU A 94 7.54 -1.61 -16.45
N GLU A 95 7.20 -2.82 -16.91
CA GLU A 95 6.57 -3.05 -18.21
C GLU A 95 5.18 -2.42 -18.30
N ALA A 96 4.38 -2.49 -17.24
CA ALA A 96 3.08 -1.81 -17.17
C ALA A 96 3.22 -0.28 -17.20
N ALA A 97 4.16 0.28 -16.43
CA ALA A 97 4.46 1.70 -16.43
C ALA A 97 4.95 2.18 -17.81
N GLN A 98 5.77 1.38 -18.49
CA GLN A 98 6.23 1.70 -19.84
C GLN A 98 5.09 1.67 -20.86
N LYS A 99 4.19 0.69 -20.80
CA LYS A 99 2.99 0.67 -21.65
C LYS A 99 2.12 1.91 -21.45
N LEU A 100 1.88 2.30 -20.20
CA LEU A 100 1.12 3.52 -19.89
C LEU A 100 1.81 4.78 -20.46
N ARG A 101 3.15 4.86 -20.39
CA ARG A 101 3.92 5.96 -21.01
C ARG A 101 3.76 5.98 -22.53
N ASP A 102 3.86 4.82 -23.17
CA ASP A 102 3.76 4.71 -24.63
C ASP A 102 2.34 4.99 -25.12
N GLU A 103 1.31 4.64 -24.35
CA GLU A 103 -0.08 5.03 -24.59
C GLU A 103 -0.29 6.54 -24.41
N ALA A 104 0.28 7.14 -23.35
CA ALA A 104 0.19 8.58 -23.10
C ALA A 104 0.82 9.39 -24.25
N LYS A 105 1.94 8.93 -24.82
CA LYS A 105 2.59 9.56 -26.00
C LYS A 105 1.74 9.52 -27.27
N LYS A 106 0.87 8.53 -27.42
CA LYS A 106 -0.03 8.41 -28.58
C LYS A 106 -1.29 9.28 -28.42
N ALA A 107 -1.58 9.76 -27.22
CA ALA A 107 -2.78 10.52 -26.95
C ALA A 107 -2.71 11.92 -27.61
N PRO A 108 -3.84 12.48 -28.06
CA PRO A 108 -3.84 13.79 -28.72
C PRO A 108 -3.29 14.90 -27.82
N PRO A 109 -2.50 15.85 -28.34
CA PRO A 109 -1.93 16.94 -27.53
C PRO A 109 -3.01 17.90 -26.99
N THR A 110 -4.20 17.90 -27.60
CA THR A 110 -5.37 18.69 -27.19
C THR A 110 -6.22 18.00 -26.12
N ARG A 111 -5.87 16.79 -25.66
CA ARG A 111 -6.61 16.12 -24.59
C ARG A 111 -6.60 16.96 -23.30
N PRO A 112 -7.63 16.88 -22.45
CA PRO A 112 -7.59 17.51 -21.14
C PRO A 112 -6.36 17.06 -20.33
N MET A 113 -5.82 17.97 -19.53
CA MET A 113 -4.81 17.70 -18.50
C MET A 113 -5.42 17.93 -17.12
N GLU A 114 -4.94 17.18 -16.12
CA GLU A 114 -5.36 17.36 -14.74
C GLU A 114 -4.28 18.12 -13.96
N LEU A 115 -4.67 19.29 -13.46
CA LEU A 115 -3.83 20.20 -12.71
C LEU A 115 -4.26 20.24 -11.25
N ARG A 116 -3.28 20.37 -10.37
CA ARG A 116 -3.43 20.55 -8.94
C ARG A 116 -3.04 21.97 -8.58
N TYR A 117 -3.97 22.64 -7.90
CA TYR A 117 -3.71 23.84 -7.14
C TYR A 117 -3.49 23.47 -5.68
N ARG A 118 -2.49 24.09 -5.04
CA ARG A 118 -2.35 24.06 -3.59
C ARG A 118 -2.11 25.45 -3.05
N TYR A 119 -2.71 25.75 -1.90
CA TYR A 119 -2.60 27.07 -1.27
C TYR A 119 -1.16 27.40 -0.85
N ASP A 120 -0.41 26.38 -0.43
CA ASP A 120 0.97 26.46 0.07
C ASP A 120 2.02 26.46 -1.05
N GLU A 121 1.63 26.17 -2.29
CA GLU A 121 2.52 26.18 -3.46
C GLU A 121 2.28 27.44 -4.30
N ALA A 122 3.35 27.93 -4.94
CA ALA A 122 3.27 29.10 -5.82
C ALA A 122 2.76 28.72 -7.23
N GLU A 123 3.08 27.52 -7.70
CA GLU A 123 2.79 27.05 -9.05
C GLU A 123 1.77 25.90 -9.04
N LEU A 124 1.05 25.74 -10.15
CA LEU A 124 0.21 24.57 -10.38
C LEU A 124 1.09 23.37 -10.72
N SER A 125 0.74 22.20 -10.17
CA SER A 125 1.38 20.93 -10.49
C SER A 125 0.47 20.05 -11.33
N LYS A 126 1.03 19.09 -12.09
CA LYS A 126 0.24 18.07 -12.79
C LYS A 126 -0.04 16.91 -11.83
N THR A 127 -1.25 16.41 -11.80
CA THR A 127 -1.55 15.17 -11.05
C THR A 127 -1.22 13.92 -11.84
N ASP A 128 -1.31 13.99 -13.17
CA ASP A 128 -0.86 12.94 -14.07
C ASP A 128 0.66 13.07 -14.29
N HIS A 129 1.42 12.22 -13.59
CA HIS A 129 2.88 12.18 -13.69
C HIS A 129 3.39 11.66 -15.06
N LEU A 130 2.51 11.06 -15.86
CA LEU A 130 2.85 10.59 -17.21
C LEU A 130 2.59 11.65 -18.28
N ASP A 131 1.90 12.75 -17.93
CA ASP A 131 1.72 13.88 -18.80
C ASP A 131 2.98 14.74 -18.81
N ASP A 132 3.77 14.64 -19.88
CA ASP A 132 5.00 15.41 -20.08
C ASP A 132 4.76 16.81 -20.67
N ARG A 133 3.53 17.12 -21.09
CA ARG A 133 3.21 18.41 -21.72
C ARG A 133 3.43 19.58 -20.76
N PRO A 134 3.91 20.74 -21.25
CA PRO A 134 3.97 21.94 -20.45
C PRO A 134 2.57 22.43 -20.10
N ILE A 135 2.42 23.00 -18.90
CA ILE A 135 1.18 23.68 -18.51
C ILE A 135 1.12 25.01 -19.26
N THR A 136 0.14 25.17 -20.14
CA THR A 136 -0.07 26.39 -20.92
C THR A 136 -0.60 27.53 -20.05
N GLU A 137 -0.34 28.78 -20.43
CA GLU A 137 -0.83 29.95 -19.69
C GLU A 137 -2.36 30.01 -19.70
N GLU A 138 -3.02 29.59 -20.78
CA GLU A 138 -4.47 29.50 -20.87
C GLU A 138 -5.06 28.48 -19.90
N ALA A 139 -4.37 27.34 -19.69
CA ALA A 139 -4.77 26.36 -18.70
C ALA A 139 -4.58 26.88 -17.28
N LYS A 140 -3.44 27.54 -17.01
CA LYS A 140 -3.16 28.14 -15.70
C LYS A 140 -4.22 29.17 -15.34
N ALA A 141 -4.50 30.11 -16.25
CA ALA A 141 -5.49 31.16 -16.05
C ALA A 141 -6.88 30.57 -15.76
N ALA A 142 -7.31 29.58 -16.54
CA ALA A 142 -8.61 28.94 -16.35
C ALA A 142 -8.73 28.20 -15.00
N VAL A 143 -7.67 27.52 -14.55
CA VAL A 143 -7.66 26.86 -13.24
C VAL A 143 -7.67 27.88 -12.10
N LEU A 144 -6.89 28.95 -12.20
CA LEU A 144 -6.87 29.99 -11.18
C LEU A 144 -8.20 30.76 -11.10
N GLU A 145 -8.84 31.03 -12.23
CA GLU A 145 -10.18 31.63 -12.28
C GLU A 145 -11.22 30.71 -11.63
N TRP A 146 -11.18 29.42 -11.96
CA TRP A 146 -12.05 28.42 -11.34
C TRP A 146 -11.84 28.32 -9.82
N VAL A 147 -10.58 28.33 -9.36
CA VAL A 147 -10.26 28.33 -7.93
C VAL A 147 -10.77 29.61 -7.26
N LYS A 148 -10.60 30.77 -7.90
CA LYS A 148 -11.11 32.04 -7.38
C LYS A 148 -12.63 32.04 -7.23
N GLU A 149 -13.36 31.54 -8.21
CA GLU A 149 -14.83 31.39 -8.12
C GLU A 149 -15.24 30.51 -6.93
N ARG A 150 -14.50 29.42 -6.69
CA ARG A 150 -14.76 28.52 -5.56
C ARG A 150 -14.31 29.08 -4.21
N GLN A 151 -13.34 30.00 -4.21
CA GLN A 151 -12.90 30.70 -3.02
C GLN A 151 -14.05 31.53 -2.42
N GLU A 152 -14.84 32.19 -3.26
CA GLU A 152 -16.02 32.96 -2.85
C GLU A 152 -17.08 32.10 -2.14
N TRP A 153 -17.12 30.78 -2.41
CA TRP A 153 -18.08 29.86 -1.80
C TRP A 153 -17.71 29.47 -0.37
N VAL A 154 -16.42 29.53 -0.03
CA VAL A 154 -15.87 29.10 1.26
C VAL A 154 -15.52 30.26 2.17
N GLU A 155 -15.30 31.45 1.60
CA GLU A 155 -14.99 32.68 2.32
C GLU A 155 -16.02 33.03 3.42
N PRO A 156 -17.35 32.92 3.22
CA PRO A 156 -18.33 33.18 4.28
C PRO A 156 -18.22 32.24 5.49
N ARG A 157 -17.52 31.10 5.35
CA ARG A 157 -17.28 30.12 6.42
C ARG A 157 -15.92 30.32 7.10
N GLY A 158 -15.18 31.38 6.76
CA GLY A 158 -13.81 31.61 7.25
C GLY A 158 -12.83 30.54 6.76
N GLN A 159 -13.09 29.97 5.58
CA GLN A 159 -12.28 28.93 4.96
C GLN A 159 -11.63 29.44 3.68
N THR A 160 -10.57 28.75 3.24
CA THR A 160 -9.91 28.96 1.96
C THR A 160 -9.74 27.62 1.23
N ILE A 161 -9.54 27.63 -0.08
CA ILE A 161 -9.22 26.40 -0.81
C ILE A 161 -7.80 25.99 -0.47
N GLY A 162 -7.63 24.82 0.15
CA GLY A 162 -6.33 24.25 0.47
C GLY A 162 -5.72 23.51 -0.71
N GLU A 163 -6.52 22.65 -1.35
CA GLU A 163 -6.14 21.92 -2.56
C GLU A 163 -7.31 21.91 -3.54
N ALA A 164 -7.03 22.04 -4.83
CA ALA A 164 -8.01 21.75 -5.88
C ALA A 164 -7.39 20.88 -6.97
N LYS A 165 -8.19 19.97 -7.53
CA LYS A 165 -7.84 19.16 -8.70
C LYS A 165 -8.80 19.52 -9.82
N VAL A 166 -8.27 20.02 -10.93
CA VAL A 166 -9.05 20.58 -12.04
C VAL A 166 -8.60 19.95 -13.35
N THR A 167 -9.55 19.40 -14.10
CA THR A 167 -9.32 18.89 -15.46
C THR A 167 -9.61 20.00 -16.46
N VAL A 168 -8.63 20.35 -17.29
CA VAL A 168 -8.68 21.53 -18.18
C VAL A 168 -8.14 21.20 -19.57
N TYR A 169 -8.75 21.79 -20.61
CA TYR A 169 -8.21 21.76 -21.97
C TYR A 169 -7.02 22.72 -22.10
N PRO A 170 -5.80 22.24 -22.44
CA PRO A 170 -4.61 23.08 -22.51
C PRO A 170 -4.55 23.99 -23.73
N GLY A 171 -5.18 23.58 -24.84
CA GLY A 171 -5.15 24.30 -26.11
C GLY A 171 -6.55 24.68 -26.56
N GLU A 172 -6.87 24.33 -27.80
CA GLU A 172 -8.19 24.53 -28.39
C GLU A 172 -9.26 23.73 -27.63
N VAL A 173 -10.36 24.41 -27.30
CA VAL A 173 -11.51 23.81 -26.62
C VAL A 173 -12.45 23.25 -27.69
N PRO A 174 -12.85 21.97 -27.63
CA PRO A 174 -13.78 21.41 -28.58
C PRO A 174 -15.10 22.20 -28.63
N PRO A 175 -15.78 22.30 -29.80
CA PRO A 175 -17.03 23.01 -29.92
C PRO A 175 -18.07 22.54 -28.88
N LYS A 176 -18.79 23.50 -28.29
CA LYS A 176 -19.81 23.28 -27.25
C LYS A 176 -19.28 22.67 -25.94
N LYS A 177 -17.97 22.78 -25.67
CA LYS A 177 -17.38 22.45 -24.37
C LYS A 177 -16.81 23.67 -23.68
N GLU A 178 -16.68 23.58 -22.36
CA GLU A 178 -15.97 24.55 -21.55
C GLU A 178 -14.49 24.17 -21.43
N ARG A 179 -13.65 25.17 -21.17
CA ARG A 179 -12.20 24.97 -20.99
C ARG A 179 -11.93 24.11 -19.75
N VAL A 180 -12.61 24.38 -18.64
CA VAL A 180 -12.60 23.53 -17.45
C VAL A 180 -13.65 22.44 -17.63
N VAL A 181 -13.23 21.18 -17.60
CA VAL A 181 -14.10 20.02 -17.80
C VAL A 181 -14.78 19.63 -16.49
N GLN A 182 -14.00 19.61 -15.41
CA GLN A 182 -14.44 19.26 -14.06
C GLN A 182 -13.42 19.76 -13.05
N GLY A 183 -13.85 19.94 -11.80
CA GLY A 183 -12.95 20.28 -10.71
C GLY A 183 -13.50 19.85 -9.36
N THR A 184 -12.61 19.51 -8.45
CA THR A 184 -12.90 19.22 -7.04
C THR A 184 -11.96 20.03 -6.17
N PHE A 185 -12.39 20.40 -4.96
CA PHE A 185 -11.56 21.17 -4.04
C PHE A 185 -11.79 20.73 -2.59
N VAL A 186 -10.77 20.94 -1.76
CA VAL A 186 -10.78 20.69 -0.33
C VAL A 186 -10.61 22.02 0.39
N PRO A 187 -11.65 22.50 1.10
CA PRO A 187 -11.52 23.69 1.92
C PRO A 187 -10.71 23.41 3.19
N ILE A 188 -9.96 24.40 3.65
CA ILE A 188 -9.20 24.37 4.90
C ILE A 188 -9.50 25.64 5.71
N THR A 189 -9.28 25.56 7.02
CA THR A 189 -9.33 26.73 7.90
C THR A 189 -7.95 27.36 7.97
N ALA A 190 -7.72 28.35 7.11
CA ALA A 190 -6.51 29.15 7.05
C ALA A 190 -6.85 30.56 6.55
N ALA A 191 -6.01 31.55 6.84
CA ALA A 191 -6.15 32.88 6.26
C ALA A 191 -6.03 32.79 4.73
N ALA A 192 -6.87 33.53 4.00
CA ALA A 192 -6.77 33.60 2.54
C ALA A 192 -5.37 34.11 2.13
N LYS A 193 -4.82 33.54 1.05
CA LYS A 193 -3.53 33.95 0.49
C LYS A 193 -3.66 35.41 0.01
N SER A 194 -2.88 36.30 0.62
CA SER A 194 -2.74 37.72 0.24
C SER A 194 -2.01 37.90 -1.08
#